data_AF-A0A9E1IDI2-F1
#
_entry.id   AF-A0A9E1IDI2-F1
#
_cell.length_a   1.000
_cell.length_b   1.000
_cell.length_c   1.000
_cell.angle_alpha   90.00
_cell.angle_beta   90.00
_cell.angle_gamma   90.00
#
_symmetry.space_group_name_H-M   'P 1'
#
loop_
_entity.id
_entity.type
_entity.pdbx_description
1 polymer ?
#
loop_
_entity_poly.entity_id
_entity_poly.type
_entity_poly.pdbx_seq_one_letter_code
_entity_poly.pdbx_strand_id
1 'polypeptide(L)'
;MGNLLMAENRDNGGWGGRRSGFGPTLSFLLDRAALSPDALLPLERTLNAVSWGALCDHFGRGFFRSVDSNWQYPKYEKTLAINAQMALVFADASALFEDAAWAKVAERSLEYLVFELEHPHGGFADGHRAVKAHYVWTDEEVLQVLAPADARRLTNSFHLDENRAPYLTSAMANGLIGPRRAMFEARQLRQPPPLNSQRVVGANGLAISALARGAMVLDQRPLLPRARKTARLILENRLDGGLLPHVLGDPLSQGVLDDYAFAGHGLLDLYEADLNIAWLDGAAGIGRAMIARFSEPKGGFYYVDGLASERVAPLLIWGDGENPAGVG
;
A
#
# COMPACT_ATOMS: atom_id res chain seq x y z
N MET A 1 -9.53 4.55 -21.66
CA MET A 1 -8.77 3.29 -21.65
C MET A 1 -7.64 3.25 -22.69
N GLY A 2 -7.90 3.59 -23.96
CA GLY A 2 -6.88 3.51 -25.03
C GLY A 2 -5.52 4.12 -24.67
N ASN A 3 -5.50 5.31 -24.07
CA ASN A 3 -4.26 5.98 -23.68
C ASN A 3 -3.51 5.29 -22.52
N LEU A 4 -4.22 4.65 -21.58
CA LEU A 4 -3.57 3.92 -20.48
C LEU A 4 -2.95 2.63 -21.01
N LEU A 5 -3.69 1.83 -21.77
CA LEU A 5 -3.16 0.59 -22.37
C LEU A 5 -2.01 0.84 -23.35
N MET A 6 -2.03 1.96 -24.08
CA MET A 6 -0.93 2.35 -24.97
C MET A 6 0.33 2.80 -24.21
N ALA A 7 0.21 3.24 -22.96
CA ALA A 7 1.33 3.68 -22.15
C ALA A 7 1.98 2.54 -21.32
N GLU A 8 1.46 1.31 -21.42
CA GLU A 8 1.98 0.14 -20.70
C GLU A 8 3.45 -0.14 -21.11
N ASN A 9 4.33 -0.28 -20.13
CA ASN A 9 5.67 -0.82 -20.32
C ASN A 9 5.58 -2.35 -20.33
N ARG A 10 5.50 -2.93 -21.53
CA ARG A 10 5.30 -4.38 -21.71
C ARG A 10 6.50 -5.23 -21.27
N ASP A 11 7.69 -4.63 -21.18
CA ASP A 11 8.92 -5.34 -20.83
C ASP A 11 9.09 -5.43 -19.30
N ASN A 12 8.65 -4.41 -18.56
CA ASN A 12 8.90 -4.28 -17.13
C ASN A 12 7.64 -4.13 -16.27
N GLY A 13 6.46 -4.20 -16.88
CA GLY A 13 5.20 -3.86 -16.22
C GLY A 13 5.06 -2.36 -15.93
N GLY A 14 3.86 -1.95 -15.54
CA GLY A 14 3.57 -0.55 -15.20
C GLY A 14 3.31 0.33 -16.42
N TRP A 15 3.24 1.65 -16.20
CA TRP A 15 2.91 2.64 -17.23
C TRP A 15 3.95 3.75 -17.30
N GLY A 16 4.50 3.95 -18.50
CA GLY A 16 5.43 5.03 -18.82
C GLY A 16 4.75 6.40 -18.79
N GLY A 17 5.22 7.29 -17.92
CA GLY A 17 4.68 8.65 -17.74
C GLY A 17 5.09 9.23 -16.38
N ARG A 18 5.07 10.57 -16.23
CA ARG A 18 5.40 11.21 -14.95
C ARG A 18 4.47 10.71 -13.83
N ARG A 19 5.07 10.19 -12.74
CA ARG A 19 4.52 10.12 -11.38
C ARG A 19 3.14 9.41 -11.24
N SER A 20 3.00 8.18 -11.74
CA SER A 20 1.85 7.34 -11.40
C SER A 20 2.06 6.65 -10.05
N GLY A 21 1.20 6.95 -9.07
CA GLY A 21 1.10 6.14 -7.87
C GLY A 21 0.59 4.74 -8.21
N PHE A 22 1.27 3.71 -7.73
CA PHE A 22 1.02 2.30 -8.02
C PHE A 22 -0.43 1.88 -7.71
N GLY A 23 -0.93 2.19 -6.51
CA GLY A 23 -2.17 1.60 -6.01
C GLY A 23 -3.42 1.99 -6.80
N PRO A 24 -3.75 3.28 -7.00
CA PRO A 24 -4.99 3.65 -7.68
C PRO A 24 -5.07 3.15 -9.13
N THR A 25 -3.92 3.13 -9.84
CA THR A 25 -3.85 2.60 -11.20
C THR A 25 -4.12 1.09 -11.22
N LEU A 26 -3.51 0.34 -10.30
CA LEU A 26 -3.71 -1.11 -10.19
C LEU A 26 -5.13 -1.47 -9.74
N SER A 27 -5.69 -0.74 -8.77
CA SER A 27 -7.09 -0.92 -8.35
C SER A 27 -8.06 -0.69 -9.51
N PHE A 28 -7.89 0.40 -10.26
CA PHE A 28 -8.71 0.66 -11.45
C PHE A 28 -8.61 -0.47 -12.49
N LEU A 29 -7.40 -0.99 -12.72
CA LEU A 29 -7.20 -2.08 -13.69
C LEU A 29 -7.79 -3.39 -13.23
N LEU A 30 -7.75 -3.66 -11.93
CA LEU A 30 -8.40 -4.81 -11.32
C LEU A 30 -9.93 -4.75 -11.51
N ASP A 31 -10.56 -3.62 -11.18
CA ASP A 31 -11.99 -3.41 -11.42
C ASP A 31 -12.34 -3.58 -12.90
N ARG A 32 -11.50 -3.03 -13.78
CA ARG A 32 -11.67 -3.16 -15.23
C ARG A 32 -11.50 -4.61 -15.70
N ALA A 33 -10.53 -5.34 -15.17
CA ALA A 33 -10.24 -6.72 -15.52
C ALA A 33 -11.39 -7.65 -15.14
N ALA A 34 -12.08 -7.38 -14.02
CA ALA A 34 -13.30 -8.07 -13.62
C ALA A 34 -14.46 -7.85 -14.62
N LEU A 35 -14.47 -6.71 -15.33
CA LEU A 35 -15.51 -6.35 -16.28
C LEU A 35 -15.14 -6.63 -17.74
N SER A 36 -13.86 -6.79 -18.06
CA SER A 36 -13.40 -6.88 -19.44
C SER A 36 -12.01 -7.51 -19.59
N PRO A 37 -11.84 -8.42 -20.58
CA PRO A 37 -10.57 -9.12 -20.80
C PRO A 37 -9.38 -8.23 -21.20
N ASP A 38 -9.62 -7.03 -21.73
CA ASP A 38 -8.58 -6.13 -22.23
C ASP A 38 -7.60 -5.62 -21.15
N ALA A 39 -8.00 -5.69 -19.87
CA ALA A 39 -7.16 -5.31 -18.74
C ALA A 39 -6.48 -6.50 -18.03
N LEU A 40 -6.87 -7.75 -18.32
CA LEU A 40 -6.31 -8.93 -17.65
C LEU A 40 -4.80 -9.05 -17.87
N LEU A 41 -4.37 -9.03 -19.13
CA LEU A 41 -2.96 -9.23 -19.48
C LEU A 41 -2.05 -8.08 -18.99
N PRO A 42 -2.41 -6.78 -19.14
CA PRO A 42 -1.64 -5.70 -18.56
C PRO A 42 -1.54 -5.75 -17.03
N LEU A 43 -2.63 -6.13 -16.36
CA LEU A 43 -2.66 -6.31 -14.91
C LEU A 43 -1.72 -7.44 -14.49
N GLU A 44 -1.84 -8.61 -15.11
CA GLU A 44 -1.01 -9.79 -14.82
C GLU A 44 0.48 -9.49 -15.00
N ARG A 45 0.87 -8.92 -16.14
CA ARG A 45 2.27 -8.54 -16.39
C ARG A 45 2.81 -7.60 -15.33
N THR A 46 2.01 -6.61 -14.97
CA THR A 46 2.43 -5.59 -14.00
C THR A 46 2.55 -6.19 -12.60
N LEU A 47 1.60 -7.00 -12.16
CA LEU A 47 1.66 -7.66 -10.85
C LEU A 47 2.81 -8.67 -10.76
N ASN A 48 3.11 -9.39 -11.85
CA ASN A 48 4.28 -10.26 -11.93
C ASN A 48 5.59 -9.47 -11.82
N ALA A 49 5.72 -8.36 -12.56
CA ALA A 49 6.91 -7.52 -12.48
C ALA A 49 7.11 -6.92 -11.07
N VAL A 50 6.03 -6.42 -10.45
CA VAL A 50 6.09 -5.82 -9.11
C VAL A 50 6.36 -6.87 -8.02
N SER A 51 5.76 -8.06 -8.11
CA SER A 51 5.91 -9.10 -7.09
C SER A 51 7.30 -9.74 -7.06
N TRP A 52 8.00 -9.79 -8.20
CA TRP A 52 9.36 -10.36 -8.27
C TRP A 52 10.45 -9.29 -8.30
N GLY A 53 10.11 -8.06 -8.67
CA GLY A 53 11.04 -6.93 -8.79
C GLY A 53 11.47 -6.31 -7.46
N ALA A 54 12.30 -5.27 -7.56
CA ALA A 54 12.98 -4.61 -6.45
C ALA A 54 12.07 -3.70 -5.59
N LEU A 55 10.81 -3.55 -5.97
CA LEU A 55 9.81 -2.86 -5.14
C LEU A 55 9.26 -3.76 -4.04
N CYS A 56 9.26 -5.08 -4.24
CA CYS A 56 8.89 -6.05 -3.20
C CYS A 56 10.09 -6.28 -2.27
N ASP A 57 9.90 -6.08 -0.97
CA ASP A 57 10.90 -6.45 0.03
C ASP A 57 10.84 -7.96 0.26
N HIS A 58 11.67 -8.68 -0.49
CA HIS A 58 11.73 -10.14 -0.48
C HIS A 58 12.21 -10.71 0.86
N PHE A 59 12.92 -9.93 1.67
CA PHE A 59 13.42 -10.40 2.98
C PHE A 59 12.48 -10.00 4.12
N GLY A 60 12.03 -8.75 4.18
CA GLY A 60 11.19 -8.26 5.29
C GLY A 60 9.79 -7.79 4.93
N ARG A 61 9.24 -8.30 3.82
CA ARG A 61 7.82 -8.18 3.41
C ARG A 61 7.40 -6.76 3.03
N GLY A 62 6.24 -6.62 2.40
CA GLY A 62 5.74 -5.33 1.97
C GLY A 62 6.53 -4.72 0.80
N PHE A 63 6.21 -3.48 0.49
CA PHE A 63 6.61 -2.78 -0.71
C PHE A 63 7.27 -1.43 -0.41
N PHE A 64 8.31 -1.12 -1.19
CA PHE A 64 8.92 0.18 -1.25
C PHE A 64 8.13 1.12 -2.15
N ARG A 65 8.10 2.40 -1.79
CA ARG A 65 7.68 3.46 -2.70
C ARG A 65 8.62 3.53 -3.89
N SER A 66 8.08 3.72 -5.09
CA SER A 66 8.82 4.22 -6.24
C SER A 66 8.17 5.48 -6.77
N VAL A 67 8.96 6.27 -7.50
CA VAL A 67 8.53 7.47 -8.23
C VAL A 67 9.00 7.41 -9.68
N ASP A 68 9.59 6.28 -10.08
CA ASP A 68 10.05 6.05 -11.43
C ASP A 68 8.92 5.38 -12.24
N SER A 69 8.85 5.69 -13.53
CA SER A 69 7.78 5.21 -14.42
C SER A 69 7.94 3.75 -14.86
N ASN A 70 9.09 3.13 -14.55
CA ASN A 70 9.41 1.77 -14.95
C ASN A 70 9.27 0.77 -13.81
N TRP A 71 8.97 1.28 -12.60
CA TRP A 71 8.61 0.52 -11.42
C TRP A 71 9.77 -0.35 -10.92
N GLN A 72 11.01 0.14 -11.06
CA GLN A 72 12.22 -0.66 -10.79
C GLN A 72 13.06 -0.15 -9.62
N TYR A 73 12.98 1.14 -9.30
CA TYR A 73 13.91 1.78 -8.38
C TYR A 73 13.22 2.17 -7.07
N PRO A 74 13.46 1.42 -5.98
CA PRO A 74 12.88 1.74 -4.70
C PRO A 74 13.46 3.05 -4.15
N LYS A 75 12.60 3.85 -3.53
CA LYS A 75 12.99 4.97 -2.68
C LYS A 75 13.25 4.53 -1.24
N TYR A 76 13.17 3.23 -0.95
CA TYR A 76 13.43 2.61 0.35
C TYR A 76 12.53 3.10 1.50
N GLU A 77 11.51 3.88 1.17
CA GLU A 77 10.41 4.26 2.05
C GLU A 77 9.31 3.22 1.94
N LYS A 78 8.71 2.80 3.05
CA LYS A 78 7.64 1.79 3.08
C LYS A 78 6.45 2.34 3.86
N THR A 79 5.48 2.92 3.14
CA THR A 79 4.32 3.58 3.74
C THR A 79 3.14 2.64 3.90
N LEU A 80 2.28 2.95 4.87
CA LEU A 80 1.02 2.27 5.13
C LEU A 80 0.12 2.33 3.90
N ALA A 81 -0.04 3.50 3.29
CA ALA A 81 -0.92 3.69 2.13
C ALA A 81 -0.53 2.76 0.97
N ILE A 82 0.75 2.68 0.63
CA ILE A 82 1.24 1.79 -0.44
C ILE A 82 1.02 0.34 -0.05
N ASN A 83 1.45 -0.06 1.14
CA ASN A 83 1.40 -1.46 1.54
C ASN A 83 -0.03 -1.98 1.72
N ALA A 84 -0.95 -1.14 2.20
CA ALA A 84 -2.37 -1.45 2.29
C ALA A 84 -3.00 -1.60 0.90
N GLN A 85 -2.73 -0.67 -0.02
CA GLN A 85 -3.20 -0.78 -1.41
C GLN A 85 -2.64 -2.02 -2.11
N MET A 86 -1.36 -2.32 -1.94
CA MET A 86 -0.76 -3.53 -2.53
C MET A 86 -1.34 -4.81 -1.91
N ALA A 87 -1.60 -4.83 -0.60
CA ALA A 87 -2.28 -5.95 0.04
C ALA A 87 -3.68 -6.19 -0.56
N LEU A 88 -4.45 -5.11 -0.74
CA LEU A 88 -5.78 -5.14 -1.35
C LEU A 88 -5.73 -5.67 -2.79
N VAL A 89 -4.91 -5.03 -3.64
CA VAL A 89 -4.77 -5.39 -5.06
C VAL A 89 -4.34 -6.84 -5.23
N PHE A 90 -3.33 -7.30 -4.48
CA PHE A 90 -2.87 -8.69 -4.60
C PHE A 90 -3.87 -9.70 -4.03
N ALA A 91 -4.61 -9.36 -2.97
CA ALA A 91 -5.65 -10.24 -2.45
C ALA A 91 -6.74 -10.45 -3.51
N ASP A 92 -7.27 -9.37 -4.06
CA ASP A 92 -8.35 -9.45 -5.05
C ASP A 92 -7.87 -10.03 -6.39
N ALA A 93 -6.65 -9.70 -6.83
CA ALA A 93 -6.06 -10.32 -8.01
C ALA A 93 -5.84 -11.83 -7.80
N SER A 94 -5.44 -12.27 -6.60
CA SER A 94 -5.28 -13.70 -6.32
C SER A 94 -6.61 -14.46 -6.39
N ALA A 95 -7.73 -13.82 -6.00
CA ALA A 95 -9.05 -14.40 -6.15
C ALA A 95 -9.50 -14.43 -7.62
N LEU A 96 -9.23 -13.36 -8.37
CA LEU A 96 -9.63 -13.26 -9.78
C LEU A 96 -8.86 -14.23 -10.69
N PHE A 97 -7.57 -14.45 -10.41
CA PHE A 97 -6.68 -15.28 -11.22
C PHE A 97 -6.42 -16.67 -10.62
N GLU A 98 -6.95 -16.94 -9.42
CA GLU A 98 -6.68 -18.18 -8.67
C GLU A 98 -5.16 -18.41 -8.41
N ASP A 99 -4.41 -17.32 -8.23
CA ASP A 99 -2.94 -17.35 -8.09
C ASP A 99 -2.50 -17.37 -6.62
N ALA A 100 -2.04 -18.54 -6.17
CA ALA A 100 -1.55 -18.73 -4.80
C ALA A 100 -0.26 -17.95 -4.47
N ALA A 101 0.57 -17.62 -5.47
CA ALA A 101 1.77 -16.81 -5.25
C ALA A 101 1.38 -15.35 -4.95
N TRP A 102 0.39 -14.81 -5.65
CA TRP A 102 -0.16 -13.48 -5.36
C TRP A 102 -0.90 -13.42 -4.04
N ALA A 103 -1.63 -14.48 -3.67
CA ALA A 103 -2.19 -14.60 -2.31
C ALA A 103 -1.07 -14.49 -1.26
N LYS A 104 0.08 -15.14 -1.49
CA LYS A 104 1.21 -15.05 -0.56
C LYS A 104 1.84 -13.66 -0.49
N VAL A 105 1.86 -12.92 -1.61
CA VAL A 105 2.31 -11.52 -1.64
C VAL A 105 1.37 -10.64 -0.82
N ALA A 106 0.05 -10.82 -0.96
CA ALA A 106 -0.95 -10.10 -0.18
C ALA A 106 -0.80 -10.37 1.32
N GLU A 107 -0.69 -11.64 1.73
CA GLU A 107 -0.43 -12.03 3.12
C GLU A 107 0.82 -11.36 3.67
N ARG A 108 1.94 -11.38 2.93
CA ARG A 108 3.19 -10.74 3.38
C ARG A 108 3.02 -9.23 3.55
N SER A 109 2.27 -8.57 2.67
CA SER A 109 1.94 -7.16 2.86
C SER A 109 1.12 -6.95 4.13
N LEU A 110 0.08 -7.74 4.38
CA LEU A 110 -0.73 -7.66 5.61
C LEU A 110 0.11 -7.92 6.87
N GLU A 111 1.03 -8.88 6.81
CA GLU A 111 2.01 -9.12 7.86
C GLU A 111 2.89 -7.88 8.10
N TYR A 112 3.36 -7.20 7.04
CA TYR A 112 4.10 -5.94 7.18
C TYR A 112 3.27 -4.87 7.91
N LEU A 113 1.99 -4.69 7.54
CA LEU A 113 1.10 -3.74 8.23
C LEU A 113 1.03 -4.07 9.74
N VAL A 114 0.79 -5.33 10.08
CA VAL A 114 0.55 -5.76 11.47
C VAL A 114 1.84 -5.76 12.30
N PHE A 115 2.95 -6.28 11.77
CA PHE A 115 4.17 -6.44 12.55
C PHE A 115 5.02 -5.18 12.61
N GLU A 116 4.99 -4.35 11.57
CA GLU A 116 5.91 -3.21 11.45
C GLU A 116 5.21 -1.87 11.69
N LEU A 117 3.89 -1.78 11.48
CA LEU A 117 3.15 -0.50 11.53
C LEU A 117 2.04 -0.45 12.57
N GLU A 118 1.62 -1.56 13.19
CA GLU A 118 0.55 -1.54 14.19
C GLU A 118 0.96 -0.63 15.37
N HIS A 119 0.12 0.36 15.65
CA HIS A 119 0.39 1.33 16.70
C HIS A 119 -0.15 0.81 18.05
N PRO A 120 0.58 0.93 19.18
CA PRO A 120 0.14 0.42 20.49
C PRO A 120 -1.26 0.89 20.93
N HIS A 121 -1.60 2.14 20.60
CA HIS A 121 -2.91 2.74 20.89
C HIS A 121 -4.01 2.42 19.85
N GLY A 122 -3.78 1.51 18.91
CA GLY A 122 -4.68 1.22 17.79
C GLY A 122 -4.39 2.06 16.56
N GLY A 123 -4.92 1.63 15.41
CA GLY A 123 -4.51 2.14 14.11
C GLY A 123 -3.08 1.73 13.74
N PHE A 124 -2.60 2.31 12.66
CA PHE A 124 -1.32 2.02 12.04
C PHE A 124 -0.55 3.31 11.81
N ALA A 125 0.76 3.25 12.07
CA ALA A 125 1.72 4.29 11.73
C ALA A 125 1.85 4.47 10.21
N ASP A 126 2.16 5.68 9.78
CA ASP A 126 2.23 6.08 8.38
C ASP A 126 3.32 5.34 7.59
N GLY A 127 4.42 4.94 8.25
CA GLY A 127 5.42 4.10 7.61
C GLY A 127 6.85 4.33 8.03
N HIS A 128 7.75 3.60 7.37
CA HIS A 128 9.19 3.73 7.54
C HIS A 128 9.78 4.69 6.50
N ARG A 129 10.58 5.66 6.96
CA ARG A 129 11.34 6.59 6.10
C ARG A 129 12.46 5.87 5.36
N ALA A 130 13.03 6.51 4.34
CA ALA A 130 14.05 5.91 3.48
C ALA A 130 15.41 5.72 4.18
N VAL A 131 15.92 4.47 4.21
CA VAL A 131 17.32 4.16 4.56
C VAL A 131 17.85 3.06 3.64
N LYS A 132 18.49 3.43 2.53
CA LYS A 132 19.01 2.48 1.51
C LYS A 132 19.91 1.38 2.10
N ALA A 133 20.87 1.77 2.94
CA ALA A 133 21.85 0.85 3.53
C ALA A 133 21.21 -0.26 4.39
N HIS A 134 19.98 -0.05 4.87
CA HIS A 134 19.24 -1.07 5.59
C HIS A 134 18.82 -2.23 4.67
N TYR A 135 18.57 -1.98 3.38
CA TYR A 135 17.89 -2.92 2.48
C TYR A 135 18.77 -3.55 1.41
N VAL A 136 19.89 -2.92 1.02
CA VAL A 136 20.79 -3.41 -0.03
C VAL A 136 21.76 -4.46 0.51
N TRP A 137 22.13 -5.45 -0.29
CA TRP A 137 23.02 -6.54 0.10
C TRP A 137 24.02 -6.86 -1.01
N THR A 138 25.28 -7.13 -0.66
CA THR A 138 26.28 -7.67 -1.59
C THR A 138 26.44 -9.18 -1.44
N ASP A 139 27.06 -9.83 -2.43
CA ASP A 139 27.37 -11.25 -2.37
C ASP A 139 28.26 -11.59 -1.16
N GLU A 140 29.22 -10.73 -0.83
CA GLU A 140 30.09 -10.89 0.34
C GLU A 140 29.30 -10.85 1.65
N GLU A 141 28.35 -9.92 1.79
CA GLU A 141 27.51 -9.83 2.97
C GLU A 141 26.61 -11.06 3.11
N VAL A 142 26.07 -11.58 2.00
CA VAL A 142 25.28 -12.82 2.01
C VAL A 142 26.13 -14.02 2.47
N LEU A 143 27.38 -14.12 2.00
CA LEU A 143 28.32 -15.18 2.40
C LEU A 143 28.73 -15.10 3.88
N GLN A 144 28.66 -13.92 4.50
CA GLN A 144 28.91 -13.74 5.94
C GLN A 144 27.72 -14.17 6.80
N VAL A 145 26.49 -14.09 6.26
CA VAL A 145 25.26 -14.43 6.98
C VAL A 145 24.89 -15.90 6.84
N LEU A 146 25.08 -16.48 5.64
CA LEU A 146 24.56 -17.79 5.30
C LEU A 146 25.67 -18.85 5.16
N ALA A 147 25.33 -20.11 5.47
CA ALA A 147 26.18 -21.23 5.13
C ALA A 147 26.43 -21.30 3.61
N PRO A 148 27.60 -21.78 3.14
CA PRO A 148 27.99 -21.69 1.72
C PRO A 148 26.97 -22.29 0.74
N ALA A 149 26.28 -23.37 1.11
CA ALA A 149 25.24 -23.97 0.27
C ALA A 149 24.00 -23.08 0.14
N ASP A 150 23.63 -22.37 1.19
CA ASP A 150 22.45 -21.50 1.25
C ASP A 150 22.72 -20.17 0.59
N ALA A 151 23.93 -19.61 0.80
CA ALA A 151 24.42 -18.42 0.11
C ALA A 151 24.35 -18.61 -1.41
N ARG A 152 24.90 -19.73 -1.93
CA ARG A 152 24.84 -20.04 -3.37
C ARG A 152 23.42 -20.15 -3.91
N ARG A 153 22.49 -20.75 -3.15
CA ARG A 153 21.09 -20.84 -3.59
C ARG A 153 20.44 -19.45 -3.65
N LEU A 154 20.74 -18.59 -2.67
CA LEU A 154 20.22 -17.23 -2.62
C LEU A 154 20.79 -16.39 -3.76
N THR A 155 22.11 -16.33 -3.94
CA THR A 155 22.77 -15.51 -4.97
C THR A 155 22.41 -15.95 -6.39
N ASN A 156 22.13 -17.24 -6.62
CA ASN A 156 21.63 -17.71 -7.93
C ASN A 156 20.17 -17.29 -8.20
N SER A 157 19.38 -17.03 -7.15
CA SER A 157 17.95 -16.72 -7.25
C SER A 157 17.66 -15.22 -7.18
N PHE A 158 18.62 -14.42 -6.73
CA PHE A 158 18.47 -13.00 -6.50
C PHE A 158 19.52 -12.21 -7.26
N HIS A 159 19.09 -11.10 -7.85
CA HIS A 159 19.98 -10.01 -8.18
C HIS A 159 20.30 -9.26 -6.89
N LEU A 160 21.59 -9.24 -6.56
CA LEU A 160 22.15 -8.53 -5.41
C LEU A 160 23.05 -7.43 -5.95
N ASP A 161 22.79 -6.19 -5.54
CA ASP A 161 23.64 -5.08 -5.91
C ASP A 161 23.63 -4.01 -4.80
N GLU A 162 24.69 -3.19 -4.76
CA GLU A 162 24.85 -2.11 -3.77
C GLU A 162 23.87 -0.94 -3.97
N ASN A 163 23.11 -0.96 -5.07
CA ASN A 163 22.28 0.15 -5.56
C ASN A 163 20.77 -0.09 -5.49
N ARG A 164 20.33 -1.33 -5.35
CA ARG A 164 18.93 -1.77 -5.40
C ARG A 164 18.67 -2.83 -4.33
N ALA A 165 17.43 -2.85 -3.85
CA ALA A 165 16.98 -3.92 -2.98
C ALA A 165 17.05 -5.27 -3.70
N PRO A 166 17.37 -6.38 -3.01
CA PRO A 166 17.38 -7.72 -3.60
C PRO A 166 16.08 -8.04 -4.32
N TYR A 167 16.16 -8.50 -5.56
CA TYR A 167 15.00 -8.91 -6.36
C TYR A 167 15.24 -10.21 -7.09
N LEU A 168 14.17 -10.92 -7.45
CA LEU A 168 14.28 -12.25 -8.03
C LEU A 168 14.78 -12.22 -9.47
N THR A 169 15.65 -13.17 -9.80
CA THR A 169 16.14 -13.41 -11.18
C THR A 169 15.11 -14.15 -12.03
N SER A 170 14.19 -14.88 -11.39
CA SER A 170 13.07 -15.58 -12.03
C SER A 170 11.93 -15.83 -11.04
N ALA A 171 10.73 -16.11 -11.56
CA ALA A 171 9.53 -16.41 -10.78
C ALA A 171 9.68 -17.58 -9.79
N MET A 172 10.59 -18.52 -10.05
CA MET A 172 10.73 -19.77 -9.30
C MET A 172 11.84 -19.70 -8.24
N ALA A 173 11.53 -19.13 -7.09
CA ALA A 173 12.42 -19.08 -5.93
C ALA A 173 12.07 -20.14 -4.89
N ASN A 174 12.18 -21.42 -5.26
CA ASN A 174 11.83 -22.53 -4.37
C ASN A 174 12.91 -22.76 -3.29
N GLY A 175 12.47 -23.09 -2.06
CA GLY A 175 13.38 -23.50 -0.98
C GLY A 175 14.19 -22.37 -0.32
N LEU A 176 13.81 -21.10 -0.51
CA LEU A 176 14.52 -19.94 0.08
C LEU A 176 13.92 -19.43 1.39
N ILE A 177 12.98 -20.15 2.01
CA ILE A 177 12.35 -19.72 3.28
C ILE A 177 13.41 -19.51 4.38
N GLY A 178 14.28 -20.51 4.59
CA GLY A 178 15.37 -20.44 5.57
C GLY A 178 16.36 -19.30 5.27
N PRO A 179 16.97 -19.26 4.07
CA PRO A 179 17.86 -18.17 3.67
C PRO A 179 17.25 -16.78 3.81
N ARG A 180 16.02 -16.54 3.32
CA ARG A 180 15.34 -15.23 3.43
C ARG A 180 15.12 -14.82 4.89
N ARG A 181 14.75 -15.77 5.76
CA ARG A 181 14.58 -15.51 7.19
C ARG A 181 15.90 -15.10 7.85
N ALA A 182 16.98 -15.83 7.58
CA ALA A 182 18.30 -15.49 8.12
C ALA A 182 18.80 -14.13 7.61
N MET A 183 18.56 -13.80 6.34
CA MET A 183 18.85 -12.46 5.81
C MET A 183 18.03 -11.37 6.50
N PHE A 184 16.74 -11.61 6.74
CA PHE A 184 15.88 -10.68 7.48
C PHE A 184 16.37 -10.46 8.92
N GLU A 185 16.73 -11.53 9.63
CA GLU A 185 17.28 -11.48 10.99
C GLU A 185 18.59 -10.70 11.02
N ALA A 186 19.52 -10.97 10.10
CA ALA A 186 20.76 -10.21 9.98
C ALA A 186 20.50 -8.74 9.66
N ARG A 187 19.46 -8.42 8.89
CA ARG A 187 19.06 -7.04 8.59
C ARG A 187 18.67 -6.24 9.82
N GLN A 188 18.08 -6.90 10.83
CA GLN A 188 17.67 -6.23 12.08
C GLN A 188 18.86 -5.70 12.89
N LEU A 189 20.09 -6.15 12.59
CA LEU A 189 21.32 -5.65 13.22
C LEU A 189 21.84 -4.36 12.57
N ARG A 190 21.30 -3.96 11.41
CA ARG A 190 21.63 -2.70 10.73
C ARG A 190 20.83 -1.55 11.32
N GLN A 191 21.26 -0.31 11.06
CA GLN A 191 20.49 0.87 11.43
C GLN A 191 19.07 0.77 10.82
N PRO A 192 18.01 0.73 11.65
CA PRO A 192 16.65 0.63 11.14
C PRO A 192 16.21 1.96 10.52
N PRO A 193 15.32 1.94 9.52
CA PRO A 193 14.73 3.16 9.03
C PRO A 193 13.85 3.81 10.11
N PRO A 194 13.85 5.15 10.25
CA PRO A 194 12.98 5.82 11.21
C PRO A 194 11.49 5.58 10.91
N LEU A 195 10.71 5.28 11.95
CA LEU A 195 9.26 5.17 11.86
C LEU A 195 8.59 6.55 11.95
N ASN A 196 7.75 6.90 10.98
CA ASN A 196 6.78 7.98 11.10
C ASN A 196 5.53 7.43 11.83
N SER A 197 5.41 7.73 13.12
CA SER A 197 4.33 7.20 13.97
C SER A 197 2.99 7.94 13.83
N GLN A 198 2.88 8.91 12.92
CA GLN A 198 1.59 9.56 12.64
C GLN A 198 0.59 8.52 12.13
N ARG A 199 -0.66 8.62 12.59
CA ARG A 199 -1.76 7.75 12.16
C ARG A 199 -2.68 8.52 11.23
N VAL A 200 -2.30 8.61 9.96
CA VAL A 200 -3.07 9.33 8.93
C VAL A 200 -4.39 8.61 8.67
N VAL A 201 -5.51 9.35 8.66
CA VAL A 201 -6.86 8.78 8.56
C VAL A 201 -7.07 8.03 7.25
N GLY A 202 -6.72 8.64 6.11
CA GLY A 202 -6.88 7.99 4.80
C GLY A 202 -6.07 6.70 4.67
N ALA A 203 -4.81 6.70 5.13
CA ALA A 203 -3.96 5.51 5.11
C ALA A 203 -4.49 4.41 6.06
N ASN A 204 -5.06 4.79 7.20
CA ASN A 204 -5.74 3.86 8.11
C ASN A 204 -7.06 3.33 7.53
N GLY A 205 -7.78 4.12 6.73
CA GLY A 205 -8.93 3.69 5.93
C GLY A 205 -8.55 2.57 4.96
N LEU A 206 -7.48 2.77 4.18
CA LEU A 206 -6.92 1.73 3.30
C LEU A 206 -6.49 0.48 4.08
N ALA A 207 -5.92 0.64 5.28
CA ALA A 207 -5.54 -0.48 6.13
C ALA A 207 -6.77 -1.28 6.58
N ILE A 208 -7.89 -0.62 6.92
CA ILE A 208 -9.15 -1.30 7.23
C ILE A 208 -9.61 -2.13 6.04
N SER A 209 -9.66 -1.54 4.83
CA SER A 209 -9.98 -2.27 3.58
C SER A 209 -9.10 -3.51 3.40
N ALA A 210 -7.78 -3.34 3.49
CA ALA A 210 -6.82 -4.43 3.29
C ALA A 210 -7.03 -5.57 4.30
N LEU A 211 -7.24 -5.26 5.57
CA LEU A 211 -7.47 -6.26 6.63
C LEU A 211 -8.81 -6.97 6.46
N ALA A 212 -9.87 -6.23 6.09
CA ALA A 212 -11.21 -6.79 5.85
C ALA A 212 -11.22 -7.72 4.63
N ARG A 213 -10.65 -7.26 3.50
CA ARG A 213 -10.50 -8.07 2.29
C ARG A 213 -9.59 -9.27 2.50
N GLY A 214 -8.47 -9.11 3.20
CA GLY A 214 -7.60 -10.23 3.60
C GLY A 214 -8.32 -11.29 4.44
N ALA A 215 -9.21 -10.86 5.34
CA ALA A 215 -10.03 -11.79 6.12
C ALA A 215 -11.05 -12.57 5.26
N MET A 216 -11.62 -11.93 4.23
CA MET A 216 -12.62 -12.55 3.36
C MET A 216 -11.98 -13.44 2.28
N VAL A 217 -10.92 -12.97 1.64
CA VAL A 217 -10.32 -13.59 0.45
C VAL A 217 -9.24 -14.61 0.81
N LEU A 218 -8.43 -14.33 1.84
CA LEU A 218 -7.26 -15.14 2.21
C LEU A 218 -7.50 -15.99 3.47
N ASP A 219 -8.75 -16.04 3.96
CA ASP A 219 -9.16 -16.67 5.23
C ASP A 219 -8.37 -16.18 6.46
N GLN A 220 -7.87 -14.95 6.42
CA GLN A 220 -7.12 -14.33 7.51
C GLN A 220 -8.06 -13.66 8.54
N ARG A 221 -9.10 -14.38 8.99
CA ARG A 221 -10.09 -13.89 9.97
C ARG A 221 -9.51 -13.25 11.24
N PRO A 222 -8.34 -13.70 11.78
CA PRO A 222 -7.68 -13.04 12.91
C PRO A 222 -7.29 -11.58 12.69
N LEU A 223 -7.38 -11.06 11.46
CA LEU A 223 -7.15 -9.64 11.15
C LEU A 223 -8.34 -8.73 11.48
N LEU A 224 -9.58 -9.26 11.50
CA LEU A 224 -10.79 -8.46 11.71
C LEU A 224 -10.81 -7.65 13.02
N PRO A 225 -10.35 -8.16 14.18
CA PRO A 225 -10.29 -7.36 15.39
C PRO A 225 -9.46 -6.08 15.24
N ARG A 226 -8.40 -6.11 14.44
CA ARG A 226 -7.54 -4.93 14.16
C ARG A 226 -8.29 -3.93 13.29
N ALA A 227 -8.93 -4.39 12.22
CA ALA A 227 -9.76 -3.55 11.36
C ALA A 227 -10.88 -2.85 12.15
N ARG A 228 -11.60 -3.59 13.01
CA ARG A 228 -12.62 -3.03 13.91
C ARG A 228 -12.06 -2.00 14.88
N LYS A 229 -10.90 -2.26 15.49
CA LYS A 229 -10.26 -1.31 16.42
C LYS A 229 -9.92 -0.01 15.70
N THR A 230 -9.33 -0.08 14.50
CA THR A 230 -9.00 1.10 13.69
C THR A 230 -10.25 1.84 13.23
N ALA A 231 -11.29 1.13 12.78
CA ALA A 231 -12.56 1.71 12.38
C ALA A 231 -13.24 2.48 13.52
N ARG A 232 -13.30 1.90 14.73
CA ARG A 232 -13.81 2.60 15.92
C ARG A 232 -13.03 3.87 16.19
N LEU A 233 -11.70 3.80 16.16
CA LEU A 233 -10.84 4.96 16.40
C LEU A 233 -11.12 6.11 15.42
N ILE A 234 -11.29 5.82 14.12
CA ILE A 234 -11.68 6.82 13.12
C ILE A 234 -13.04 7.42 13.46
N LEU A 235 -14.04 6.60 13.77
CA LEU A 235 -15.40 7.06 14.06
C LEU A 235 -15.51 7.87 15.36
N GLU A 236 -14.69 7.55 16.37
CA GLU A 236 -14.58 8.23 17.65
C GLU A 236 -13.82 9.57 17.55
N ASN A 237 -12.91 9.71 16.58
CA ASN A 237 -12.16 10.95 16.33
C ASN A 237 -12.90 11.92 15.39
N ARG A 238 -14.14 11.62 15.00
CA ARG A 238 -14.97 12.57 14.25
C ARG A 238 -15.21 13.82 15.09
N LEU A 239 -14.95 14.98 14.51
CA LEU A 239 -15.22 16.27 15.13
C LEU A 239 -16.65 16.72 14.80
N ASP A 240 -17.07 17.80 15.44
CA ASP A 240 -18.39 18.40 15.24
C ASP A 240 -18.70 18.63 13.76
N GLY A 241 -19.95 18.38 13.37
CA GLY A 241 -20.37 18.48 11.97
C GLY A 241 -19.90 17.31 11.07
N GLY A 242 -19.34 16.24 11.64
CA GLY A 242 -18.91 15.05 10.90
C GLY A 242 -17.55 15.19 10.23
N LEU A 243 -16.72 16.11 10.72
CA LEU A 243 -15.36 16.33 10.22
C LEU A 243 -14.45 15.17 10.64
N LEU A 244 -13.54 14.79 9.74
CA LEU A 244 -12.41 13.95 10.05
C LEU A 244 -11.14 14.80 10.19
N PRO A 245 -10.32 14.57 11.22
CA PRO A 245 -8.96 15.08 11.23
C PRO A 245 -8.11 14.37 10.17
N HIS A 246 -7.00 14.96 9.75
CA HIS A 246 -6.05 14.26 8.87
C HIS A 246 -5.26 13.20 9.65
N VAL A 247 -4.92 13.50 10.91
CA VAL A 247 -4.14 12.62 11.80
C VAL A 247 -4.98 12.25 13.02
N LEU A 248 -5.11 10.95 13.30
CA LEU A 248 -5.87 10.46 14.46
C LEU A 248 -5.28 10.91 15.79
N GLY A 249 -6.10 11.61 16.58
CA GLY A 249 -5.70 12.23 17.84
C GLY A 249 -5.20 13.66 17.73
N ASP A 250 -5.17 14.25 16.53
CA ASP A 250 -4.88 15.67 16.32
C ASP A 250 -6.11 16.40 15.75
N PRO A 251 -6.94 17.03 16.60
CA PRO A 251 -8.15 17.73 16.17
C PRO A 251 -7.87 19.03 15.40
N LEU A 252 -6.62 19.52 15.38
CA LEU A 252 -6.23 20.71 14.61
C LEU A 252 -5.89 20.35 13.16
N SER A 253 -5.56 19.08 12.90
CA SER A 253 -5.29 18.60 11.55
C SER A 253 -6.58 18.55 10.73
N GLN A 254 -6.61 19.23 9.58
CA GLN A 254 -7.80 19.28 8.73
C GLN A 254 -7.79 18.13 7.72
N GLY A 255 -8.80 17.25 7.78
CA GLY A 255 -8.90 16.14 6.83
C GLY A 255 -9.11 16.60 5.39
N VAL A 256 -8.50 15.86 4.46
CA VAL A 256 -8.57 16.07 3.01
C VAL A 256 -9.48 15.02 2.36
N LEU A 257 -9.82 15.18 1.08
CA LEU A 257 -10.72 14.29 0.34
C LEU A 257 -10.40 12.80 0.55
N ASP A 258 -9.13 12.44 0.44
CA ASP A 258 -8.64 11.06 0.58
C ASP A 258 -8.93 10.47 1.97
N ASP A 259 -8.89 11.28 3.03
CA ASP A 259 -9.21 10.81 4.38
C ASP A 259 -10.65 10.32 4.46
N TYR A 260 -11.58 11.04 3.84
CA TYR A 260 -13.00 10.68 3.83
C TYR A 260 -13.26 9.53 2.85
N ALA A 261 -12.69 9.59 1.66
CA ALA A 261 -12.89 8.57 0.63
C ALA A 261 -12.41 7.19 1.12
N PHE A 262 -11.17 7.12 1.63
CA PHE A 262 -10.59 5.85 2.06
C PHE A 262 -11.15 5.37 3.40
N ALA A 263 -11.45 6.27 4.35
CA ALA A 263 -12.12 5.85 5.59
C ALA A 263 -13.53 5.32 5.33
N GLY A 264 -14.30 6.01 4.49
CA GLY A 264 -15.64 5.58 4.09
C GLY A 264 -15.62 4.23 3.39
N HIS A 265 -14.70 4.04 2.43
CA HIS A 265 -14.55 2.77 1.72
C HIS A 265 -14.12 1.63 2.64
N GLY A 266 -13.13 1.86 3.52
CA GLY A 266 -12.71 0.85 4.49
C GLY A 266 -13.82 0.41 5.45
N LEU A 267 -14.72 1.32 5.84
CA LEU A 267 -15.90 0.96 6.63
C LEU A 267 -16.90 0.11 5.84
N LEU A 268 -17.04 0.32 4.53
CA LEU A 268 -17.88 -0.54 3.68
C LEU A 268 -17.28 -1.95 3.58
N ASP A 269 -15.99 -2.08 3.31
CA ASP A 269 -15.33 -3.38 3.24
C ASP A 269 -15.41 -4.13 4.58
N LEU A 270 -15.30 -3.40 5.70
CA LEU A 270 -15.45 -3.98 7.02
C LEU A 270 -16.90 -4.43 7.29
N TYR A 271 -17.89 -3.67 6.83
CA TYR A 271 -19.30 -4.09 6.87
C TYR A 271 -19.50 -5.37 6.07
N GLU A 272 -18.94 -5.49 4.86
CA GLU A 272 -19.04 -6.72 4.09
C GLU A 272 -18.42 -7.92 4.82
N ALA A 273 -17.32 -7.70 5.54
CA ALA A 273 -16.59 -8.75 6.22
C ALA A 273 -17.22 -9.24 7.53
N ASP A 274 -18.01 -8.42 8.24
CA ASP A 274 -18.60 -8.81 9.53
C ASP A 274 -20.09 -8.47 9.74
N LEU A 275 -20.72 -7.82 8.77
CA LEU A 275 -22.13 -7.42 8.72
C LEU A 275 -22.60 -6.54 9.89
N ASN A 276 -21.68 -5.89 10.61
CA ASN A 276 -22.05 -4.94 11.64
C ASN A 276 -22.52 -3.62 11.01
N ILE A 277 -23.82 -3.35 11.11
CA ILE A 277 -24.48 -2.19 10.49
C ILE A 277 -23.89 -0.84 10.92
N ALA A 278 -23.25 -0.75 12.09
CA ALA A 278 -22.60 0.48 12.55
C ALA A 278 -21.50 0.96 11.58
N TRP A 279 -20.84 0.04 10.88
CA TRP A 279 -19.84 0.38 9.86
C TRP A 279 -20.50 0.98 8.62
N LEU A 280 -21.63 0.43 8.17
CA LEU A 280 -22.40 0.97 7.05
C LEU A 280 -22.94 2.37 7.35
N ASP A 281 -23.49 2.57 8.55
CA ASP A 281 -23.96 3.88 9.01
C ASP A 281 -22.80 4.89 9.09
N GLY A 282 -21.64 4.44 9.59
CA GLY A 282 -20.41 5.22 9.64
C GLY A 282 -19.94 5.64 8.24
N ALA A 283 -19.88 4.69 7.30
CA ALA A 283 -19.51 4.92 5.91
C ALA A 283 -20.46 5.91 5.24
N ALA A 284 -21.78 5.75 5.41
CA ALA A 284 -22.78 6.66 4.85
C ALA A 284 -22.66 8.07 5.45
N GLY A 285 -22.35 8.18 6.75
CA GLY A 285 -22.09 9.46 7.41
C GLY A 285 -20.86 10.17 6.83
N ILE A 286 -19.73 9.46 6.72
CA ILE A 286 -18.49 9.99 6.13
C ILE A 286 -18.71 10.37 4.66
N GLY A 287 -19.41 9.54 3.88
CA GLY A 287 -19.71 9.83 2.48
C GLY A 287 -20.57 11.08 2.29
N ARG A 288 -21.58 11.30 3.14
CA ARG A 288 -22.37 12.56 3.12
C ARG A 288 -21.50 13.77 3.46
N ALA A 289 -20.63 13.66 4.47
CA ALA A 289 -19.71 14.73 4.82
C ALA A 289 -18.72 15.02 3.68
N MET A 290 -18.20 13.98 3.03
CA MET A 290 -17.32 14.09 1.87
C MET A 290 -17.99 14.88 0.74
N ILE A 291 -19.20 14.49 0.35
CA ILE A 291 -19.96 15.16 -0.71
C ILE A 291 -20.24 16.62 -0.34
N ALA A 292 -20.72 16.88 0.88
CA ALA A 292 -21.06 18.24 1.29
C ALA A 292 -19.86 19.20 1.28
N ARG A 293 -18.66 18.70 1.56
CA ARG A 293 -17.45 19.51 1.77
C ARG A 293 -16.63 19.67 0.50
N PHE A 294 -16.45 18.58 -0.22
CA PHE A 294 -15.51 18.53 -1.32
C PHE A 294 -16.17 18.63 -2.70
N SER A 295 -17.48 18.45 -2.86
CA SER A 295 -18.09 18.49 -4.21
C SER A 295 -17.88 19.83 -4.92
N GLU A 296 -17.53 19.76 -6.20
CA GLU A 296 -17.46 20.91 -7.09
C GLU A 296 -18.76 21.06 -7.88
N PRO A 297 -19.39 22.26 -7.94
CA PRO A 297 -20.70 22.44 -8.57
C PRO A 297 -20.83 22.01 -10.04
N LYS A 298 -19.75 22.05 -10.82
CA LYS A 298 -19.68 21.64 -12.23
C LYS A 298 -19.18 20.20 -12.39
N GLY A 299 -18.93 19.49 -11.30
CA GLY A 299 -18.56 18.07 -11.27
C GLY A 299 -17.14 17.83 -10.73
N GLY A 300 -16.97 16.69 -10.04
CA GLY A 300 -15.73 16.34 -9.37
C GLY A 300 -15.68 16.80 -7.91
N PHE A 301 -14.48 16.76 -7.31
CA PHE A 301 -14.27 17.05 -5.90
C PHE A 301 -12.99 17.86 -5.68
N TYR A 302 -13.00 18.88 -4.85
CA TYR A 302 -11.81 19.53 -4.32
C TYR A 302 -11.01 18.59 -3.41
N TYR A 303 -9.69 18.76 -3.37
CA TYR A 303 -8.85 17.93 -2.48
C TYR A 303 -8.87 18.44 -1.04
N VAL A 304 -8.79 19.76 -0.86
CA VAL A 304 -8.84 20.43 0.45
C VAL A 304 -10.20 21.09 0.66
N ASP A 305 -10.66 21.13 1.91
CA ASP A 305 -11.80 21.95 2.30
C ASP A 305 -11.34 23.40 2.38
N GLY A 306 -12.10 24.33 1.79
CA GLY A 306 -11.73 25.74 1.80
C GLY A 306 -12.91 26.64 1.48
N LEU A 307 -12.90 27.87 2.00
CA LEU A 307 -13.68 28.97 1.45
C LEU A 307 -13.12 29.27 0.05
N ALA A 308 -13.96 29.73 -0.87
CA ALA A 308 -13.79 29.71 -2.33
C ALA A 308 -12.45 30.23 -2.95
N SER A 309 -11.51 30.80 -2.17
CA SER A 309 -10.22 31.32 -2.63
C SER A 309 -9.03 30.35 -2.55
N GLU A 310 -9.12 29.25 -1.78
CA GLU A 310 -8.02 28.27 -1.61
C GLU A 310 -8.38 26.86 -2.13
N ARG A 311 -9.57 26.73 -2.74
CA ARG A 311 -10.04 25.46 -3.29
C ARG A 311 -9.25 25.08 -4.54
N VAL A 312 -8.23 24.24 -4.36
CA VAL A 312 -7.58 23.55 -5.47
C VAL A 312 -8.55 22.48 -5.97
N ALA A 313 -9.23 22.75 -7.09
CA ALA A 313 -9.89 21.69 -7.85
C ALA A 313 -8.81 20.67 -8.25
N PRO A 314 -9.15 19.39 -8.46
CA PRO A 314 -8.22 18.50 -9.11
C PRO A 314 -7.97 19.14 -10.48
N LEU A 315 -6.77 19.68 -10.65
CA LEU A 315 -6.10 19.47 -11.89
C LEU A 315 -6.16 17.97 -12.09
N LEU A 316 -6.66 17.57 -13.25
CA LEU A 316 -6.46 16.26 -13.85
C LEU A 316 -4.93 16.07 -14.08
N ILE A 317 -4.15 16.13 -13.00
CA ILE A 317 -2.71 15.97 -12.91
C ILE A 317 -2.50 15.01 -11.74
N TRP A 318 -2.46 13.75 -12.12
CA TRP A 318 -1.82 12.70 -11.35
C TRP A 318 -0.36 13.12 -11.18
N GLY A 319 0.10 13.42 -9.96
CA GLY A 319 1.55 13.42 -9.73
C GLY A 319 2.19 14.23 -8.62
N ASP A 320 1.55 15.19 -7.93
CA ASP A 320 2.31 16.07 -7.03
C ASP A 320 1.88 15.94 -5.56
N GLY A 321 2.08 14.75 -5.00
CA GLY A 321 2.19 14.53 -3.56
C GLY A 321 3.60 14.85 -3.07
N GLU A 322 4.07 16.09 -3.23
CA GLU A 322 5.03 16.63 -2.27
C GLU A 322 4.20 16.99 -1.03
N ASN A 323 4.25 16.14 -0.02
CA ASN A 323 3.81 16.52 1.31
C ASN A 323 4.77 17.64 1.76
N PRO A 324 4.33 18.89 1.97
CA PRO A 324 5.21 19.94 2.49
C PRO A 324 5.45 19.65 3.98
N ALA A 325 6.25 18.63 4.28
CA ALA A 325 6.95 18.56 5.54
C ALA A 325 8.08 19.61 5.47
N GLY A 326 7.74 20.86 5.81
CA GLY A 326 8.72 21.93 5.93
C GLY A 326 8.16 23.34 5.80
N VAL A 327 7.49 23.83 6.84
CA VAL A 327 7.58 25.25 7.20
C VAL A 327 7.46 25.37 8.73
N GLY A 328 8.55 25.75 9.39
CA GLY A 328 8.67 25.93 10.84
C GLY A 328 9.71 25.04 11.47
#